data_AF-A0A3S0QV49-F1
#
_entry.id   AF-A0A3S0QV49-F1
#
_cell.length_a   1.000
_cell.length_b   1.000
_cell.length_c   1.000
_cell.angle_alpha   90.00
_cell.angle_beta   90.00
_cell.angle_gamma   90.00
#
_symmetry.space_group_name_H-M   'P 1'
#
loop_
_entity.id
_entity.type
_entity.pdbx_description
1 polymer ?
#
loop_
_entity_poly.entity_id
_entity_poly.type
_entity_poly.pdbx_seq_one_letter_code
_entity_poly.pdbx_strand_id
1 'polypeptide(L)' 'MAYTARCIVVPLDTVLARRAAEISAALKLATANAIIYAAAERHNADILTCDAHFKGLERVLYIDKKD' A
#
# COMPACT_ATOMS: atom_id res chain seq x y z
N MET A 1 0.99 24.11 -18.01
CA MET A 1 0.32 23.85 -16.72
C MET A 1 0.85 22.53 -16.20
N ALA A 2 1.53 22.53 -15.04
CA ALA A 2 2.04 21.31 -14.45
C ALA A 2 0.86 20.55 -13.83
N TYR A 3 0.53 19.38 -14.39
CA TYR A 3 -0.39 18.42 -13.77
C TYR A 3 0.30 17.76 -12.57
N THR A 4 0.59 18.52 -11.52
CA THR A 4 0.99 17.90 -10.23
C THR A 4 -0.25 17.18 -9.72
N ALA A 5 -0.21 15.85 -9.78
CA ALA A 5 -1.35 14.96 -9.67
C ALA A 5 -2.29 15.31 -8.51
N ARG A 6 -3.59 15.37 -8.79
CA ARG A 6 -4.66 15.37 -7.78
C ARG A 6 -4.64 14.01 -7.07
N CYS A 7 -3.92 13.89 -5.96
CA CYS A 7 -3.95 12.71 -5.11
C CYS A 7 -4.65 13.01 -3.79
N ILE A 8 -5.23 11.98 -3.18
CA ILE A 8 -5.75 12.04 -1.81
C ILE A 8 -4.60 11.64 -0.88
N VAL A 9 -4.20 12.55 0.00
CA VAL A 9 -3.22 12.25 1.04
C VAL A 9 -3.93 11.56 2.19
N VAL A 10 -3.54 10.33 2.49
CA VAL A 10 -4.09 9.55 3.61
C VAL A 10 -3.23 9.81 4.85
N PRO A 11 -3.76 10.39 5.93
CA PRO A 11 -3.01 10.58 7.17
C PRO A 11 -2.80 9.23 7.88
N LEU A 12 -1.60 9.03 8.42
CA LEU A 12 -1.29 7.89 9.29
C LEU A 12 -1.78 8.16 10.72
N ASP A 13 -3.08 7.95 10.93
CA ASP A 13 -3.67 8.00 12.27
C ASP A 13 -3.42 6.70 13.06
N THR A 14 -3.77 6.71 14.35
CA THR A 14 -3.57 5.56 15.25
C THR A 14 -4.31 4.30 14.78
N VAL A 15 -5.48 4.45 14.15
CA VAL A 15 -6.25 3.31 13.65
C VAL A 15 -5.53 2.67 12.46
N LEU A 16 -5.00 3.48 11.54
CA LEU A 16 -4.24 3.02 10.39
C LEU A 16 -2.92 2.40 10.83
N ALA A 17 -2.21 3.03 11.77
CA ALA A 17 -0.96 2.53 12.31
C ALA A 17 -1.13 1.17 13.01
N ARG A 18 -2.21 1.00 13.80
CA ARG A 18 -2.54 -0.29 14.40
C ARG A 18 -2.83 -1.35 13.32
N ARG A 19 -3.65 -1.01 12.32
CA ARG A 19 -3.96 -1.94 11.22
C ARG A 19 -2.71 -2.34 10.44
N ALA A 20 -1.82 -1.40 10.17
CA ALA A 20 -0.53 -1.66 9.54
C ALA A 20 0.36 -2.57 10.38
N ALA A 21 0.38 -2.43 11.72
CA ALA A 21 1.12 -3.32 12.60
C ALA A 21 0.57 -4.77 12.55
N GLU A 22 -0.75 -4.94 12.54
CA GLU A 22 -1.42 -6.24 12.37
C GLU A 22 -1.04 -6.89 11.03
N ILE A 23 -1.11 -6.12 9.92
CA ILE A 23 -0.74 -6.58 8.58
C ILE A 23 0.74 -6.93 8.50
N SER A 24 1.62 -6.11 9.08
CA SER A 24 3.06 -6.36 9.12
C SER A 24 3.36 -7.70 9.79
N ALA A 25 2.69 -8.01 10.91
CA ALA A 25 2.84 -9.28 11.59
C ALA A 25 2.25 -10.46 10.79
N ALA A 26 1.05 -10.29 10.22
CA ALA A 26 0.34 -11.37 9.50
C ALA A 26 1.01 -11.74 8.17
N LEU A 27 1.41 -10.74 7.38
CA LEU A 27 1.98 -10.92 6.04
C LEU A 27 3.52 -10.86 6.03
N LYS A 28 4.14 -10.67 7.20
CA LYS A 28 5.60 -10.47 7.36
C LYS A 28 6.15 -9.34 6.47
N LEU A 29 5.33 -8.31 6.24
CA LEU A 29 5.72 -7.13 5.48
C LEU A 29 6.52 -6.16 6.34
N ALA A 30 7.48 -5.48 5.73
CA ALA A 30 8.12 -4.33 6.35
C ALA A 30 7.07 -3.26 6.70
N THR A 31 7.30 -2.51 7.78
CA THR A 31 6.33 -1.54 8.32
C THR A 31 5.80 -0.56 7.28
N ALA A 32 6.67 -0.03 6.41
CA ALA A 32 6.26 0.87 5.33
C ALA A 32 5.30 0.20 4.33
N ASN A 33 5.59 -1.04 3.93
CA ASN A 33 4.75 -1.80 3.00
C ASN A 33 3.39 -2.13 3.62
N ALA A 34 3.38 -2.45 4.92
CA ALA A 34 2.15 -2.69 5.65
C ALA A 34 1.30 -1.41 5.82
N ILE A 35 1.92 -0.23 5.98
CA ILE A 35 1.22 1.06 6.00
C ILE A 35 0.55 1.33 4.65
N ILE A 36 1.27 1.11 3.54
CA ILE A 36 0.73 1.27 2.19
C ILE A 36 -0.46 0.32 1.98
N TYR A 37 -0.32 -0.94 2.40
CA TYR A 37 -1.38 -1.94 2.28
C TYR A 37 -2.61 -1.59 3.11
N ALA A 38 -2.42 -1.18 4.36
CA ALA A 38 -3.50 -0.74 5.24
C ALA A 38 -4.24 0.48 4.67
N ALA A 39 -3.51 1.41 4.05
CA ALA A 39 -4.10 2.60 3.43
C ALA A 39 -4.97 2.22 2.22
N ALA A 40 -4.48 1.29 1.38
CA ALA A 40 -5.25 0.76 0.26
C ALA A 40 -6.51 0.01 0.72
N GLU A 41 -6.39 -0.85 1.73
CA GLU A 41 -7.51 -1.57 2.33
C GLU A 41 -8.59 -0.61 2.86
N ARG A 42 -8.18 0.42 3.63
CA ARG A 42 -9.09 1.44 4.19
C ARG A 42 -9.91 2.16 3.13
N HIS A 43 -9.31 2.45 1.97
CA HIS A 43 -9.97 3.19 0.89
C HIS A 43 -10.58 2.27 -0.17
N ASN A 44 -10.59 0.95 0.05
CA ASN A 44 -11.01 -0.04 -0.94
C ASN A 44 -10.35 0.22 -2.30
N ALA A 45 -9.06 0.53 -2.28
CA ALA A 45 -8.23 0.81 -3.44
C ALA A 45 -7.32 -0.38 -3.77
N ASP A 46 -6.77 -0.37 -4.98
CA ASP A 46 -5.75 -1.32 -5.42
C ASP A 46 -4.36 -0.67 -5.33
N ILE A 47 -3.34 -1.49 -5.04
CA ILE A 47 -1.95 -1.05 -4.98
C ILE A 47 -1.30 -1.32 -6.33
N LEU A 48 -0.89 -0.26 -7.01
CA LEU A 48 -0.06 -0.35 -8.21
C LEU A 48 1.41 -0.24 -7.80
N THR A 49 2.22 -1.26 -8.08
CA THR A 49 3.63 -1.25 -7.67
C THR A 49 4.53 -2.12 -8.55
N CYS A 50 5.81 -1.75 -8.65
CA CYS A 50 6.86 -2.61 -9.19
C CYS A 50 7.70 -3.31 -8.11
N ASP A 51 7.28 -3.22 -6.85
CA ASP A 51 7.94 -3.90 -5.74
C ASP A 51 7.42 -5.34 -5.58
N ALA A 52 8.33 -6.30 -5.76
CA ALA A 52 8.02 -7.73 -5.68
C ALA A 52 7.57 -8.16 -4.28
N HIS A 53 7.83 -7.37 -3.23
CA HIS A 53 7.33 -7.66 -1.87
C HIS A 53 5.80 -7.70 -1.77
N PHE A 54 5.10 -7.10 -2.74
CA PHE A 54 3.63 -7.11 -2.80
C PHE A 54 3.08 -8.20 -3.74
N LYS A 55 3.95 -8.93 -4.46
CA LYS A 55 3.54 -9.90 -5.48
C LYS A 55 2.74 -11.03 -4.84
N GLY A 56 1.54 -11.26 -5.38
CA GLY A 56 0.64 -12.32 -4.92
C GLY A 56 -0.22 -11.96 -3.71
N LEU A 57 -0.14 -10.72 -3.21
CA LEU A 57 -1.11 -10.21 -2.24
C LEU A 57 -2.41 -9.81 -2.94
N GLU A 58 -3.51 -9.90 -2.21
CA GLU A 58 -4.81 -9.46 -2.69
C GLU A 58 -4.77 -7.96 -3.02
N ARG A 59 -5.50 -7.53 -4.06
CA ARG A 59 -5.61 -6.11 -4.45
C ARG A 59 -4.29 -5.44 -4.87
N VAL A 60 -3.30 -6.23 -5.27
CA VAL A 60 -2.03 -5.72 -5.80
C VAL A 60 -1.96 -5.94 -7.32
N LEU A 61 -1.78 -4.84 -8.03
CA LEU A 61 -1.39 -4.80 -9.43
C LEU A 61 0.13 -4.65 -9.51
N TYR A 62 0.83 -5.79 -9.60
CA TYR A 62 2.28 -5.82 -9.73
C TYR A 62 2.70 -5.65 -11.19
N ILE A 63 3.52 -4.64 -11.48
CA ILE A 63 4.15 -4.42 -12.79
C ILE A 63 5.63 -4.79 -12.70
N ASP A 64 6.08 -5.76 -13.49
CA ASP A 64 7.49 -6.10 -13.55
C ASP A 64 8.28 -4.97 -14.21
N LYS A 65 9.53 -4.76 -13.81
CA LYS A 65 10.38 -3.68 -14.34
C LYS A 65 10.89 -3.94 -15.76
N LYS A 66 10.47 -5.05 -16.39
CA LYS A 66 10.93 -5.51 -17.70
C LYS A 66 9.98 -5.20 -18.86
N ASP A 67 8.88 -4.48 -18.61
CA ASP A 67 7.97 -3.99 -19.66
C ASP A 67 8.35 -2.57 -20.13
#